data_AF-A0A1J6K5V8-F1
#
_entry.id   AF-A0A1J6K5V8-F1
#
_cell.length_a   1.000
_cell.length_b   1.000
_cell.length_c   1.000
_cell.angle_alpha   90.00
_cell.angle_beta   90.00
_cell.angle_gamma   90.00
#
_symmetry.space_group_name_H-M   'P 1'
#
loop_
_entity.id
_entity.type
_entity.pdbx_description
1 polymer ?
#
loop_
_entity_poly.entity_id
_entity_poly.type
_entity_poly.pdbx_seq_one_letter_code
_entity_poly.pdbx_strand_id
1 'polypeptide(L)'
;MAKLNILFSFVAILLISSAIPAFCKSNHHEKHPSPPQEEDEHDKYINSLPKDLLNFVENCTKKFPLKCGDKVINAINEKGNVDKKCCHDLVKMGLKCHKALIKVYIGLPEVKDKIDPKVVKHNANKVFKKCVALDKKKHHHSSLSPPILP
;
A
#
# COMPACT_ATOMS: atom_id res chain seq x y z
N MET A 1 -3.41 -11.41 30.35
CA MET A 1 -2.44 -10.78 31.28
C MET A 1 -1.07 -11.40 30.99
N ALA A 2 0.05 -10.75 30.74
CA ALA A 2 0.47 -9.36 30.47
C ALA A 2 1.87 -9.51 29.80
N LYS A 3 2.29 -8.70 28.82
CA LYS A 3 3.02 -7.41 28.96
C LYS A 3 3.29 -6.97 27.51
N LEU A 4 2.94 -5.79 26.98
CA LEU A 4 3.03 -4.43 27.51
C LEU A 4 4.27 -4.24 28.40
N ASN A 5 5.45 -4.09 27.79
CA ASN A 5 6.56 -3.22 28.27
C ASN A 5 7.87 -3.31 27.47
N ILE A 6 7.82 -3.22 26.13
CA ILE A 6 9.07 -2.97 25.35
C ILE A 6 9.55 -1.50 25.49
N LEU A 7 8.92 -0.71 26.37
CA LEU A 7 9.35 0.64 26.75
C LEU A 7 9.93 0.77 28.17
N PHE A 8 10.24 -0.33 28.87
CA PHE A 8 10.97 -0.27 30.16
C PHE A 8 12.32 -0.99 30.13
N SER A 9 12.89 -1.18 28.93
CA SER A 9 14.17 -1.89 28.72
C SER A 9 15.43 -1.15 29.23
N PHE A 10 15.32 -0.14 30.08
CA PHE A 10 16.46 0.53 30.71
C PHE A 10 16.64 0.28 32.21
N VAL A 11 15.74 -0.47 32.89
CA VAL A 11 15.83 -0.60 34.37
C VAL A 11 16.13 -2.03 34.87
N ALA A 12 16.15 -3.06 34.02
CA ALA A 12 16.25 -4.46 34.49
C ALA A 12 17.38 -5.31 33.87
N ILE A 13 18.49 -4.69 33.43
CA ILE A 13 19.68 -5.42 32.93
C ILE A 13 20.64 -5.81 34.08
N LEU A 14 20.30 -5.56 35.34
CA LEU A 14 21.10 -6.02 36.46
C LEU A 14 20.39 -7.20 37.15
N LEU A 15 21.13 -8.30 37.34
CA LEU A 15 20.83 -9.53 38.12
C LEU A 15 20.22 -10.69 37.29
N ILE A 16 20.98 -11.46 36.49
CA ILE A 16 21.87 -12.60 36.83
C ILE A 16 21.14 -13.93 37.13
N SER A 17 21.47 -14.95 36.31
CA SER A 17 21.49 -16.42 36.55
C SER A 17 20.14 -17.17 36.73
N SER A 18 19.92 -18.41 36.29
CA SER A 18 20.74 -19.49 35.71
C SER A 18 19.81 -20.66 35.33
N ALA A 19 20.29 -21.55 34.46
CA ALA A 19 19.81 -22.89 34.13
C ALA A 19 18.73 -23.03 33.01
N ILE A 20 19.18 -23.58 31.90
CA ILE A 20 18.41 -24.05 30.74
C ILE A 20 18.03 -25.52 30.98
N PRO A 21 16.76 -25.92 30.82
CA PRO A 21 16.44 -27.29 30.38
C PRO A 21 15.98 -27.27 28.93
N ALA A 22 16.59 -28.15 28.14
CA ALA A 22 16.25 -28.41 26.76
C ALA A 22 14.79 -28.84 26.59
N PHE A 23 14.09 -28.28 25.61
CA PHE A 23 12.92 -28.93 25.01
C PHE A 23 13.04 -28.93 23.48
N CYS A 24 13.25 -30.14 22.97
CA CYS A 24 13.18 -30.50 21.57
C CYS A 24 11.73 -30.44 21.04
N LYS A 25 11.55 -29.79 19.89
CA LYS A 25 10.75 -30.16 18.70
C LYS A 25 9.45 -30.98 18.86
N SER A 26 8.31 -30.42 18.43
CA SER A 26 7.40 -31.07 17.47
C SER A 26 6.42 -30.06 16.83
N ASN A 27 6.09 -30.27 15.55
CA ASN A 27 5.08 -29.54 14.79
C ASN A 27 3.69 -30.09 15.13
N HIS A 28 2.76 -29.26 15.60
CA HIS A 28 1.32 -29.55 15.47
C HIS A 28 0.54 -28.28 15.16
N HIS A 29 -0.18 -28.35 14.04
CA HIS A 29 -1.12 -27.38 13.51
C HIS A 29 -2.41 -27.49 14.33
N GLU A 30 -2.69 -26.53 15.22
CA GLU A 30 -3.96 -26.50 15.96
C GLU A 30 -4.78 -25.28 15.52
N LYS A 31 -5.88 -25.59 14.83
CA LYS A 31 -6.86 -24.65 14.32
C LYS A 31 -7.75 -24.21 15.48
N HIS A 32 -7.42 -23.10 16.13
CA HIS A 32 -8.34 -22.48 17.09
C HIS A 32 -9.48 -21.75 16.34
N PRO A 33 -10.75 -21.86 16.78
CA PRO A 33 -11.84 -21.08 16.24
C PRO A 33 -11.66 -19.60 16.62
N SER A 34 -11.65 -18.72 15.63
CA SER A 34 -11.73 -17.28 15.83
C SER A 34 -13.05 -16.88 16.51
N PRO A 35 -13.06 -15.84 17.37
CA PRO A 35 -14.29 -15.26 17.93
C PRO A 35 -15.28 -14.84 16.83
N PRO A 36 -16.58 -14.65 17.14
CA PRO A 36 -17.59 -14.26 16.15
C PRO A 36 -17.10 -13.11 15.28
N GLN A 37 -17.07 -13.33 13.97
CA GLN A 37 -16.58 -12.35 13.00
C GLN A 37 -17.52 -11.13 13.01
N GLU A 38 -17.09 -10.03 13.62
CA GLU A 38 -17.43 -8.72 13.05
C GLU A 38 -16.84 -8.73 11.63
N GLU A 39 -17.71 -8.81 10.62
CA GLU A 39 -17.26 -8.59 9.23
C GLU A 39 -16.59 -7.22 9.19
N ASP A 40 -15.32 -7.19 8.81
CA ASP A 40 -14.56 -5.95 8.66
C ASP A 40 -15.36 -4.98 7.80
N GLU A 41 -15.63 -3.76 8.30
CA GLU A 41 -16.37 -2.74 7.54
C GLU A 41 -15.74 -2.50 6.16
N HIS A 42 -14.42 -2.72 6.06
CA HIS A 42 -13.68 -2.76 4.81
C HIS A 42 -14.25 -3.79 3.83
N ASP A 43 -14.29 -5.07 4.25
CA ASP A 43 -14.77 -6.18 3.43
C ASP A 43 -16.23 -5.99 3.06
N LYS A 44 -17.05 -5.51 4.00
CA LYS A 44 -18.45 -5.17 3.73
C LYS A 44 -18.58 -4.11 2.64
N TYR A 45 -17.78 -3.06 2.68
CA TYR A 45 -17.79 -2.04 1.62
C TYR A 45 -17.33 -2.63 0.27
N ILE A 46 -16.22 -3.37 0.24
CA ILE A 46 -15.72 -3.97 -1.01
C ILE A 46 -16.77 -4.92 -1.61
N ASN A 47 -17.40 -5.76 -0.79
CA ASN A 47 -18.44 -6.70 -1.22
C ASN A 47 -19.74 -6.01 -1.67
N SER A 48 -19.99 -4.77 -1.23
CA SER A 48 -21.13 -3.96 -1.67
C SER A 48 -20.94 -3.28 -3.03
N LEU A 49 -19.71 -3.24 -3.56
CA LEU A 49 -19.42 -2.58 -4.83
C LEU A 49 -20.00 -3.36 -6.02
N PRO A 50 -20.41 -2.67 -7.10
CA PRO A 50 -20.84 -3.34 -8.33
C PRO A 50 -19.76 -4.29 -8.85
N LYS A 51 -20.14 -5.53 -9.21
CA LYS A 51 -19.20 -6.56 -9.70
C LYS A 51 -18.37 -6.07 -10.90
N ASP A 52 -18.98 -5.33 -11.82
CA ASP A 52 -18.27 -4.78 -12.98
C ASP A 52 -17.18 -3.78 -12.58
N LEU A 53 -17.40 -3.00 -11.52
CA LEU A 53 -16.40 -2.09 -10.97
C LEU A 53 -15.25 -2.87 -10.34
N LEU A 54 -15.55 -3.91 -9.54
CA LEU A 54 -14.54 -4.79 -8.93
C LEU A 54 -13.66 -5.44 -10.00
N ASN A 55 -14.29 -6.11 -10.98
CA ASN A 55 -13.59 -6.71 -12.11
C ASN A 55 -12.72 -5.69 -12.86
N PHE A 56 -13.21 -4.47 -13.04
CA PHE A 56 -12.45 -3.40 -13.69
C PHE A 56 -11.20 -3.02 -12.87
N VAL A 57 -11.35 -2.74 -11.57
CA VAL A 57 -10.21 -2.32 -10.74
C VAL A 57 -9.21 -3.45 -10.49
N GLU A 58 -9.65 -4.70 -10.42
CA GLU A 58 -8.76 -5.88 -10.38
C GLU A 58 -7.93 -5.98 -11.66
N ASN A 59 -8.56 -5.79 -12.82
CA ASN A 59 -7.83 -5.78 -14.10
C ASN A 59 -6.81 -4.63 -14.17
N CYS A 60 -7.09 -3.50 -13.54
CA CYS A 60 -6.15 -2.39 -13.42
C CYS A 60 -4.91 -2.76 -12.59
N THR A 61 -5.08 -3.51 -11.50
CA THR A 61 -3.99 -3.79 -10.55
C THR A 61 -3.17 -5.04 -10.90
N LYS A 62 -3.62 -5.89 -11.83
CA LYS A 62 -2.90 -7.11 -12.27
C LYS A 62 -1.40 -6.95 -12.53
N LYS A 63 -0.97 -5.78 -13.01
CA LYS A 63 0.44 -5.46 -13.32
C LYS A 63 0.96 -4.25 -12.55
N PHE A 64 0.22 -3.75 -11.56
CA PHE A 64 0.59 -2.60 -10.77
C PHE A 64 1.08 -3.05 -9.38
N PRO A 65 2.38 -2.92 -9.04
CA PRO A 65 2.91 -3.46 -7.80
C PRO A 65 2.28 -2.81 -6.57
N LEU A 66 1.93 -3.60 -5.56
CA LEU A 66 1.36 -3.12 -4.29
C LEU A 66 2.22 -2.02 -3.64
N LYS A 67 3.54 -2.20 -3.60
CA LYS A 67 4.49 -1.19 -3.10
C LYS A 67 4.38 0.16 -3.83
N CYS A 68 4.00 0.16 -5.11
CA CYS A 68 3.75 1.40 -5.84
C CYS A 68 2.39 2.00 -5.49
N GLY A 69 1.37 1.18 -5.23
CA GLY A 69 0.10 1.61 -4.66
C GLY A 69 0.29 2.38 -3.36
N ASP A 70 1.03 1.82 -2.40
CA ASP A 70 1.29 2.47 -1.11
C ASP A 70 1.96 3.85 -1.28
N LYS A 71 2.96 3.94 -2.15
CA LYS A 71 3.64 5.22 -2.45
C LYS A 71 2.70 6.24 -3.08
N VAL A 72 1.79 5.80 -3.95
CA VAL A 72 0.80 6.67 -4.59
C VAL A 72 -0.20 7.19 -3.55
N ILE A 73 -0.74 6.31 -2.70
CA ILE A 73 -1.65 6.71 -1.62
C ILE A 73 -0.96 7.65 -0.63
N ASN A 74 0.28 7.37 -0.25
CA ASN A 74 1.06 8.27 0.61
C ASN A 74 1.27 9.63 -0.04
N ALA A 75 1.63 9.68 -1.33
CA ALA A 75 1.79 10.95 -2.05
C ALA A 75 0.47 11.72 -2.20
N ILE A 76 -0.67 11.03 -2.32
CA ILE A 76 -2.00 11.66 -2.35
C ILE A 76 -2.33 12.28 -1.00
N ASN A 77 -1.95 11.62 0.09
CA ASN A 77 -2.07 12.12 1.44
C ASN A 77 -0.93 13.09 1.82
N GLU A 78 -0.18 13.57 0.83
CA GLU A 78 0.95 14.52 0.97
C GLU A 78 2.10 14.02 1.87
N LYS A 79 2.17 12.71 2.10
CA LYS A 79 3.18 12.02 2.91
C LYS A 79 4.27 11.40 2.05
N GLY A 80 4.96 12.22 1.27
CA GLY A 80 6.14 11.80 0.50
C GLY A 80 5.98 11.89 -1.01
N ASN A 81 6.75 11.07 -1.75
CA ASN A 81 6.84 11.14 -3.20
C ASN A 81 6.80 9.76 -3.86
N VAL A 82 6.27 9.70 -5.08
CA VAL A 82 6.33 8.52 -5.94
C VAL A 82 7.65 8.53 -6.71
N ASP A 83 8.40 7.43 -6.66
CA ASP A 83 9.64 7.30 -7.42
C ASP A 83 9.40 7.11 -8.92
N LYS A 84 10.47 7.22 -9.72
CA LYS A 84 10.39 7.14 -11.18
C LYS A 84 9.85 5.79 -11.68
N LYS A 85 10.18 4.68 -11.02
CA LYS A 85 9.70 3.34 -11.42
C LYS A 85 8.20 3.23 -11.17
N CYS A 86 7.74 3.61 -9.98
CA CYS A 86 6.32 3.58 -9.66
C CYS A 86 5.52 4.58 -10.48
N CYS A 87 6.09 5.73 -10.85
CA CYS A 87 5.46 6.65 -11.79
C CYS A 87 5.32 6.03 -13.19
N HIS A 88 6.33 5.32 -13.69
CA HIS A 88 6.23 4.61 -14.97
C HIS A 88 5.11 3.55 -14.92
N ASP A 89 5.08 2.73 -13.86
CA ASP A 89 4.07 1.68 -13.68
C ASP A 89 2.65 2.29 -13.55
N LEU A 90 2.51 3.43 -12.86
CA LEU A 90 1.24 4.15 -12.72
C LEU A 90 0.75 4.73 -14.06
N VAL A 91 1.63 5.34 -14.83
CA VAL A 91 1.30 5.90 -16.16
C VAL A 91 0.93 4.78 -17.13
N LYS A 92 1.65 3.66 -17.09
CA LYS A 92 1.38 2.47 -17.89
C LYS A 92 0.03 1.82 -17.55
N MET A 93 -0.37 1.83 -16.28
CA MET A 93 -1.70 1.39 -15.84
C MET A 93 -2.81 2.30 -16.40
N GLY A 94 -2.51 3.60 -16.56
CA GLY A 94 -3.36 4.54 -17.28
C GLY A 94 -4.37 5.30 -16.42
N LEU A 95 -4.83 6.44 -16.96
CA LEU A 95 -5.65 7.40 -16.23
C LEU A 95 -7.02 6.85 -15.81
N LYS A 96 -7.64 6.00 -16.65
CA LYS A 96 -8.95 5.41 -16.34
C LYS A 96 -8.86 4.51 -15.10
N CYS A 97 -7.83 3.66 -15.06
CA CYS A 97 -7.54 2.81 -13.91
C CYS A 97 -7.23 3.62 -12.65
N HIS A 98 -6.36 4.63 -12.77
CA HIS A 98 -6.07 5.54 -11.66
C HIS A 98 -7.35 6.15 -11.08
N LYS A 99 -8.21 6.74 -11.92
CA LYS A 99 -9.46 7.35 -11.46
C LYS A 99 -10.42 6.36 -10.80
N ALA A 100 -10.53 5.14 -11.31
CA ALA A 100 -11.39 4.12 -10.73
C ALA A 100 -10.89 3.65 -9.36
N LEU A 101 -9.60 3.40 -9.21
CA LEU A 101 -8.99 3.05 -7.94
C LEU A 101 -9.19 4.16 -6.90
N ILE A 102 -9.04 5.43 -7.29
CA ILE A 102 -9.29 6.57 -6.40
C ILE A 102 -10.77 6.67 -6.01
N LYS A 103 -11.70 6.35 -6.91
CA LYS A 103 -13.12 6.31 -6.59
C LYS A 103 -13.41 5.25 -5.51
N VAL A 104 -12.82 4.06 -5.62
CA VAL A 104 -12.94 3.01 -4.61
C VAL A 104 -12.31 3.45 -3.29
N TYR A 105 -11.07 3.97 -3.33
CA TYR A 105 -10.33 4.43 -2.15
C TYR A 105 -11.09 5.49 -1.35
N ILE A 106 -11.73 6.46 -2.01
CA ILE A 106 -12.49 7.52 -1.33
C ILE A 106 -13.70 6.97 -0.58
N GLY A 107 -14.32 5.89 -1.05
CA GLY A 107 -15.48 5.29 -0.39
C GLY A 107 -15.12 4.29 0.71
N LEU A 108 -13.83 3.97 0.89
CA LEU A 108 -13.38 3.11 1.97
C LEU A 108 -13.75 3.72 3.34
N PRO A 109 -14.25 2.92 4.31
CA PRO A 109 -14.64 3.42 5.64
C PRO A 109 -13.56 4.23 6.35
N GLU A 110 -12.29 3.87 6.16
CA GLU A 110 -11.16 4.53 6.79
C GLU A 110 -10.85 5.91 6.18
N VAL A 111 -11.44 6.25 5.03
CA VAL A 111 -11.19 7.46 4.25
C VAL A 111 -12.43 8.35 4.16
N LYS A 112 -13.59 7.78 3.84
CA LYS A 112 -14.81 8.49 3.42
C LYS A 112 -15.28 9.58 4.40
N ASP A 113 -15.08 9.34 5.69
CA ASP A 113 -15.51 10.25 6.77
C ASP A 113 -14.36 11.12 7.33
N LYS A 114 -13.12 10.90 6.86
CA LYS A 114 -11.92 11.56 7.41
C LYS A 114 -11.33 12.60 6.47
N ILE A 115 -11.50 12.44 5.15
CA ILE A 115 -10.85 13.30 4.15
C ILE A 115 -11.89 13.70 3.10
N ASP A 116 -11.98 14.99 2.78
CA ASP A 116 -12.85 15.48 1.71
C ASP A 116 -12.51 14.78 0.37
N PRO A 117 -13.48 14.09 -0.26
CA PRO A 117 -13.32 13.48 -1.57
C PRO A 117 -12.70 14.39 -2.64
N LYS A 118 -12.97 15.70 -2.58
CA LYS A 118 -12.41 16.69 -3.52
C LYS A 118 -10.91 16.85 -3.33
N VAL A 119 -10.44 16.86 -2.08
CA VAL A 119 -9.00 16.94 -1.74
C VAL A 119 -8.29 15.69 -2.25
N VAL A 120 -8.83 14.51 -1.98
CA VAL A 120 -8.25 13.23 -2.48
C VAL A 120 -8.17 13.22 -4.01
N LYS A 121 -9.26 13.61 -4.70
CA LYS A 121 -9.28 13.68 -6.18
C LYS A 121 -8.28 14.71 -6.71
N HIS A 122 -8.17 15.88 -6.09
CA HIS A 122 -7.22 16.92 -6.48
C HIS A 122 -5.79 16.39 -6.38
N ASN A 123 -5.41 15.83 -5.23
CA ASN A 123 -4.08 15.31 -4.98
C ASN A 123 -3.76 14.11 -5.88
N ALA A 124 -4.72 13.21 -6.10
CA ALA A 124 -4.58 12.09 -7.03
C ALA A 124 -4.31 12.56 -8.47
N ASN A 125 -4.99 13.61 -8.93
CA ASN A 125 -4.73 14.18 -10.25
C ASN A 125 -3.34 14.85 -10.32
N LYS A 126 -2.94 15.55 -9.26
CA LYS A 126 -1.60 16.17 -9.15
C LYS A 126 -0.49 15.12 -9.22
N VAL A 127 -0.62 14.02 -8.48
CA VAL A 127 0.33 12.88 -8.50
C VAL A 127 0.41 12.27 -9.90
N PHE A 128 -0.73 11.98 -10.54
CA PHE A 128 -0.73 11.39 -11.87
C PHE A 128 -0.05 12.30 -12.91
N LYS A 129 -0.38 13.60 -12.91
CA LYS A 129 0.26 14.60 -13.80
C LYS A 129 1.77 14.68 -13.59
N LYS A 130 2.23 14.65 -12.33
CA LYS A 130 3.66 14.61 -12.00
C LYS A 130 4.31 13.36 -12.57
N CYS A 131 3.69 12.19 -12.43
CA CYS A 131 4.22 10.94 -13.00
C CYS A 131 4.27 10.96 -14.53
N VAL A 132 3.26 11.49 -15.21
CA VAL A 132 3.29 11.67 -16.68
C VAL A 132 4.48 12.53 -17.10
N ALA A 133 4.76 13.63 -16.39
CA ALA A 133 5.89 14.49 -16.70
C ALA A 133 7.25 13.78 -16.47
N LEU A 134 7.37 12.98 -15.40
CA LEU A 134 8.58 12.22 -15.10
C LEU A 134 8.83 11.09 -16.11
N ASP A 135 7.77 10.43 -16.57
CA ASP A 135 7.87 9.36 -17.55
C ASP A 135 8.32 9.89 -18.92
N LYS A 136 7.76 11.03 -19.38
CA LYS A 136 8.21 11.72 -20.59
C LYS A 136 9.71 12.08 -20.56
N LYS A 137 10.20 12.58 -19.41
CA LYS A 137 11.64 12.90 -19.25
C LYS A 137 12.54 11.67 -19.40
N LYS A 138 12.08 10.48 -19.00
CA LYS A 138 12.83 9.23 -19.22
C LYS A 138 13.04 8.98 -20.71
N HIS A 139 12.00 9.15 -21.52
CA HIS A 139 12.06 8.93 -22.96
C HIS A 139 12.99 9.92 -23.68
N HIS A 140 12.98 11.19 -23.28
CA HIS A 140 13.90 12.18 -23.86
C HIS A 140 15.36 11.93 -23.47
N HIS A 141 15.65 11.56 -22.22
CA HIS A 141 17.03 11.33 -21.78
C HIS A 141 17.64 10.05 -22.37
N SER A 142 16.83 9.00 -22.58
CA SER A 142 17.27 7.79 -23.27
C SER A 142 17.55 7.99 -24.77
N SER A 143 16.98 9.04 -25.37
CA SER A 143 17.25 9.43 -26.77
C SER A 143 18.54 10.26 -26.93
N LEU A 144 19.09 10.80 -25.84
CA LEU A 144 20.25 11.70 -25.88
C LEU A 144 21.58 11.03 -25.50
N SER A 145 21.58 9.74 -25.15
CA SER A 145 22.83 9.02 -24.86
C SER A 145 23.58 8.76 -26.18
N PRO A 146 24.81 9.28 -26.35
CA PRO A 146 25.63 8.98 -27.53
C PRO A 146 25.93 7.47 -27.59
N PRO A 147 26.05 6.88 -28.79
CA PRO A 147 26.58 5.52 -28.93
C PRO A 147 28.00 5.49 -28.34
N ILE A 148 28.24 4.59 -27.40
CA ILE A 148 29.61 4.24 -26.99
C ILE A 148 30.17 3.41 -28.15
N LEU A 149 31.09 3.99 -28.94
CA LEU A 149 31.84 3.23 -29.93
C LEU A 149 32.84 2.30 -29.20
N PRO A 150 33.03 1.06 -29.69
CA PRO A 150 34.04 0.14 -29.18
C PRO A 150 35.47 0.60 -29.50
#